data_AF-A0A543GHJ1-F1
#
_entry.id   AF-A0A543GHJ1-F1
#
_cell.length_a   1.000
_cell.length_b   1.000
_cell.length_c   1.000
_cell.angle_alpha   90.00
_cell.angle_beta   90.00
_cell.angle_gamma   90.00
#
_symmetry.space_group_name_H-M   'P 1'
#
loop_
_entity.id
_entity.type
_entity.pdbx_description
1 polymer ?
#
loop_
_entity_poly.entity_id
_entity_poly.type
_entity_poly.pdbx_seq_one_letter_code
_entity_poly.pdbx_strand_id
1 'polypeptide(L)'
;MARTGGRPEKLWQQASTVRTSAVRAAATVAMSIAIFSTGAVQGQVALAAQAGTAQPGDARSVSVVERAPNQAGQRCFEATGTHHAKTLIGNTFYKFTHSAQFCTDGTNVVGVENREHRFTDASAFASFGDVIEDSVGRMPAPEVTSIKKARVDNCLPVKGCISSKYPFVRLTLRGNGTWFATTGESEEA
;
A
#
# COMPACT_ATOMS: atom_id res chain seq x y z
N MET A 1 -7.55 -76.14 6.81
CA MET A 1 -8.86 -75.46 6.71
C MET A 1 -8.57 -74.04 6.23
N ALA A 2 -8.49 -73.76 4.93
CA ALA A 2 -9.54 -73.68 3.89
C ALA A 2 -10.33 -72.35 3.93
N ARG A 3 -10.05 -71.48 2.93
CA ARG A 3 -10.93 -70.50 2.23
C ARG A 3 -11.49 -69.35 3.09
N THR A 4 -11.71 -68.10 2.65
CA THR A 4 -11.91 -67.41 1.36
C THR A 4 -11.95 -65.90 1.74
N GLY A 5 -11.39 -64.93 1.01
CA GLY A 5 -11.87 -64.48 -0.31
C GLY A 5 -13.06 -63.51 -0.15
N GLY A 6 -12.84 -62.20 -0.32
CA GLY A 6 -13.93 -61.21 -0.27
C GLY A 6 -13.51 -59.76 -0.59
N ARG A 7 -13.15 -59.49 -1.86
CA ARG A 7 -13.47 -58.22 -2.56
C ARG A 7 -14.78 -58.48 -3.31
N PRO A 8 -15.74 -57.54 -3.41
CA PRO A 8 -15.72 -56.42 -4.37
C PRO A 8 -16.36 -55.15 -3.72
N GLU A 9 -16.58 -53.97 -4.30
CA GLU A 9 -17.06 -53.58 -5.63
C GLU A 9 -16.61 -52.16 -5.98
N LYS A 10 -16.44 -51.97 -7.28
CA LYS A 10 -16.31 -50.68 -7.95
C LYS A 10 -17.67 -49.97 -7.91
N LEU A 11 -17.73 -48.78 -7.31
CA LEU A 11 -18.78 -47.81 -7.63
C LEU A 11 -18.21 -46.79 -8.61
N TRP A 12 -18.34 -47.15 -9.90
CA TRP A 12 -18.41 -46.17 -10.97
C TRP A 12 -19.75 -45.45 -10.84
N GLN A 13 -19.73 -44.15 -10.60
CA GLN A 13 -20.85 -43.29 -11.00
C GLN A 13 -20.35 -42.24 -11.97
N GLN A 14 -21.13 -42.15 -13.04
CA GLN A 14 -20.87 -41.44 -14.27
C GLN A 14 -21.18 -39.96 -14.12
N ALA A 15 -20.34 -39.17 -14.78
CA ALA A 15 -20.65 -37.97 -15.55
C ALA A 15 -22.03 -37.31 -15.33
N SER A 16 -22.01 -36.11 -14.77
CA SER A 16 -22.91 -35.04 -15.18
C SER A 16 -22.08 -33.86 -15.69
N THR A 17 -22.09 -33.73 -17.01
CA THR A 17 -21.53 -32.61 -17.75
C THR A 17 -22.38 -31.37 -17.48
N VAL A 18 -21.98 -30.50 -16.56
CA VAL A 18 -22.60 -29.17 -16.43
C VAL A 18 -21.86 -28.22 -17.37
N ARG A 19 -22.37 -28.11 -18.60
CA ARG A 19 -22.06 -26.99 -19.50
C ARG A 19 -22.83 -25.76 -18.99
N THR A 20 -22.22 -24.99 -18.09
CA THR A 20 -22.68 -23.64 -17.80
C THR A 20 -22.04 -22.69 -18.81
N SER A 21 -22.79 -22.43 -19.88
CA SER A 21 -22.54 -21.33 -20.81
C SER A 21 -22.76 -20.00 -20.09
N ALA A 22 -21.72 -19.46 -19.44
CA ALA A 22 -21.73 -18.08 -18.99
C ALA A 22 -21.43 -17.17 -20.18
N VAL A 23 -22.52 -16.66 -20.76
CA VAL A 23 -22.53 -15.64 -21.79
C VAL A 23 -21.73 -14.43 -21.31
N ARG A 24 -20.74 -14.03 -22.11
CA ARG A 24 -20.00 -12.78 -21.96
C ARG A 24 -20.98 -11.61 -22.02
N ALA A 25 -21.30 -11.00 -20.89
CA ALA A 25 -21.80 -9.64 -20.87
C ALA A 25 -20.59 -8.71 -21.08
N ALA A 26 -20.34 -8.35 -22.34
CA ALA A 26 -19.46 -7.24 -22.66
C ALA A 26 -20.12 -5.97 -22.11
N ALA A 27 -19.65 -5.51 -20.96
CA ALA A 27 -19.97 -4.17 -20.46
C ALA A 27 -19.20 -3.18 -21.34
N THR A 28 -19.83 -2.72 -22.42
CA THR A 28 -19.42 -1.53 -23.14
C THR A 28 -19.57 -0.34 -22.20
N VAL A 29 -18.48 0.07 -21.57
CA VAL A 29 -18.40 1.36 -20.91
C VAL A 29 -18.37 2.41 -22.02
N ALA A 30 -19.52 3.02 -22.27
CA ALA A 30 -19.62 4.22 -23.08
C ALA A 30 -18.91 5.35 -22.31
N MET A 31 -17.65 5.58 -22.66
CA MET A 31 -16.88 6.73 -22.18
C MET A 31 -17.43 7.96 -22.90
N SER A 32 -18.31 8.70 -22.24
CA SER A 32 -18.74 10.01 -22.69
C SER A 32 -17.55 10.96 -22.61
N ILE A 33 -16.92 11.22 -23.76
CA ILE A 33 -15.95 12.30 -23.93
C ILE A 33 -16.75 13.61 -23.89
N ALA A 34 -16.80 14.26 -22.73
CA ALA A 34 -17.20 15.65 -22.64
C ALA A 34 -16.09 16.49 -23.28
N ILE A 35 -16.31 16.90 -24.53
CA ILE A 35 -15.49 17.91 -25.21
C ILE A 35 -15.85 19.24 -24.55
N PHE A 36 -15.06 19.66 -23.56
CA PHE A 36 -15.10 21.03 -23.07
C PHE A 36 -14.50 21.93 -24.15
N SER A 37 -15.39 22.59 -24.88
CA SER A 37 -15.07 23.74 -25.72
C SER A 37 -14.42 24.81 -24.84
N THR A 38 -13.14 25.09 -25.08
CA THR A 38 -12.46 26.27 -24.56
C THR A 38 -13.03 27.49 -25.26
N GLY A 39 -14.15 28.00 -24.73
CA GLY A 39 -14.61 29.34 -25.01
C GLY A 39 -13.54 30.33 -24.57
N ALA A 40 -12.92 31.00 -25.53
CA ALA A 40 -12.09 32.17 -25.29
C ALA A 40 -12.96 33.27 -24.67
N VAL A 41 -12.91 33.43 -23.36
CA VAL A 41 -13.47 34.59 -22.67
C VAL A 41 -12.37 35.63 -22.59
N GLN A 42 -12.33 36.50 -23.60
CA GLN A 42 -11.83 37.87 -23.42
C GLN A 42 -12.74 38.54 -22.39
N GLY A 43 -12.25 38.68 -21.16
CA GLY A 43 -12.92 39.35 -20.06
C GLY A 43 -11.95 40.27 -19.36
N GLN A 44 -12.13 41.57 -19.57
CA GLN A 44 -11.29 42.68 -19.10
C GLN A 44 -11.09 42.66 -17.58
N VAL A 45 -9.85 42.81 -17.14
CA VAL A 45 -9.53 43.13 -15.75
C VAL A 45 -9.85 44.62 -15.54
N ALA A 46 -11.06 44.90 -15.06
CA ALA A 46 -11.38 46.19 -14.50
C ALA A 46 -10.79 46.26 -13.08
N LEU A 47 -9.83 47.17 -12.87
CA LEU A 47 -9.45 47.63 -11.55
C LEU A 47 -10.67 48.24 -10.87
N ALA A 48 -11.19 47.59 -9.83
CA ALA A 48 -12.03 48.23 -8.84
C ALA A 48 -11.28 48.22 -7.51
N ALA A 49 -10.59 49.32 -7.25
CA ALA A 49 -10.18 49.67 -5.89
C ALA A 49 -11.45 49.97 -5.09
N GLN A 50 -11.76 49.13 -4.10
CA GLN A 50 -12.70 49.48 -3.04
C GLN A 50 -11.93 49.67 -1.76
N ALA A 51 -11.77 50.94 -1.40
CA ALA A 51 -11.39 51.37 -0.07
C ALA A 51 -12.53 51.03 0.90
N GLY A 52 -12.31 50.02 1.75
CA GLY A 52 -13.15 49.70 2.90
C GLY A 52 -12.32 49.75 4.16
N THR A 53 -12.61 50.74 5.02
CA THR A 53 -12.07 50.91 6.36
C THR A 53 -12.87 50.08 7.40
N ALA A 54 -12.19 49.67 8.48
CA ALA A 54 -12.64 48.95 9.71
C ALA A 54 -12.51 47.41 9.65
N GLN A 55 -11.98 46.65 10.62
CA GLN A 55 -11.55 46.85 12.03
C GLN A 55 -10.62 45.65 12.41
N PRO A 56 -9.71 45.74 13.41
CA PRO A 56 -8.71 44.68 13.67
C PRO A 56 -9.29 43.57 14.55
N GLY A 57 -9.24 42.34 14.06
CA GLY A 57 -9.53 41.12 14.81
C GLY A 57 -8.70 39.98 14.26
N ASP A 58 -7.83 39.44 15.11
CA ASP A 58 -6.90 38.31 14.90
C ASP A 58 -7.14 37.43 13.67
N ALA A 59 -6.54 37.84 12.53
CA ALA A 59 -6.36 36.97 11.40
C ALA A 59 -5.15 36.06 11.68
N ARG A 60 -5.39 34.88 12.26
CA ARG A 60 -4.43 33.78 12.21
C ARG A 60 -4.11 33.51 10.74
N SER A 61 -2.91 33.87 10.32
CA SER A 61 -2.39 33.58 8.99
C SER A 61 -2.37 32.08 8.77
N VAL A 62 -3.37 31.56 8.06
CA VAL A 62 -3.33 30.22 7.49
C VAL A 62 -2.37 30.31 6.31
N SER A 63 -1.08 30.07 6.57
CA SER A 63 -0.12 29.82 5.51
C SER A 63 -0.51 28.52 4.83
N VAL A 64 -1.25 28.64 3.73
CA VAL A 64 -1.37 27.56 2.75
C VAL A 64 0.06 27.29 2.29
N VAL A 65 0.64 26.18 2.75
CA VAL A 65 1.89 25.66 2.20
C VAL A 65 1.56 25.22 0.79
N GLU A 66 1.68 26.15 -0.15
CA GLU A 66 1.64 25.87 -1.57
C GLU A 66 2.78 24.88 -1.83
N ARG A 67 2.40 23.64 -2.18
CA ARG A 67 3.34 22.58 -2.55
C ARG A 67 4.12 23.10 -3.75
N ALA A 68 5.38 23.49 -3.53
CA ALA A 68 6.24 23.93 -4.61
C ALA A 68 6.28 22.82 -5.68
N PRO A 69 6.01 23.14 -6.96
CA PRO A 69 6.18 22.18 -8.03
C PRO A 69 7.64 21.70 -8.01
N ASN A 70 7.84 20.38 -8.11
CA ASN A 70 9.14 19.69 -8.15
C ASN A 70 10.24 20.62 -8.65
N GLN A 71 11.20 20.95 -7.79
CA GLN A 71 12.29 21.84 -8.19
C GLN A 71 12.99 21.20 -9.39
N ALA A 72 13.20 21.99 -10.44
CA ALA A 72 13.81 21.53 -11.69
C ALA A 72 15.09 20.72 -11.37
N GLY A 73 15.09 19.43 -11.72
CA GLY A 73 16.18 18.48 -11.41
C GLY A 73 15.81 17.36 -10.44
N GLN A 74 14.65 17.43 -9.77
CA GLN A 74 14.18 16.37 -8.89
C GLN A 74 13.59 15.19 -9.67
N ARG A 75 13.99 13.96 -9.32
CA ARG A 75 13.48 12.70 -9.88
C ARG A 75 12.88 11.86 -8.77
N CYS A 76 11.69 11.29 -9.02
CA CYS A 76 11.00 10.45 -8.05
C CYS A 76 10.97 8.98 -8.49
N PHE A 77 11.12 8.08 -7.52
CA PHE A 77 11.21 6.65 -7.68
C PHE A 77 10.26 5.95 -6.71
N GLU A 78 9.84 4.74 -7.04
CA GLU A 78 9.06 3.88 -6.14
C GLU A 78 9.98 2.82 -5.52
N ALA A 79 9.91 2.69 -4.20
CA ALA A 79 10.61 1.68 -3.43
C ALA A 79 9.60 0.77 -2.74
N THR A 80 9.82 -0.54 -2.82
CA THR A 80 8.89 -1.53 -2.27
C THR A 80 9.64 -2.70 -1.64
N GLY A 81 9.26 -3.09 -0.42
CA GLY A 81 9.82 -4.23 0.28
C GLY A 81 8.72 -5.11 0.85
N THR A 82 8.94 -6.44 0.84
CA THR A 82 7.96 -7.41 1.32
C THR A 82 8.60 -8.38 2.30
N HIS A 83 8.04 -8.46 3.50
CA HIS A 83 8.33 -9.53 4.46
C HIS A 83 7.43 -10.73 4.19
N HIS A 84 8.02 -11.92 4.21
CA HIS A 84 7.33 -13.19 4.04
C HIS A 84 7.43 -14.02 5.31
N ALA A 85 6.34 -14.12 6.05
CA ALA A 85 6.25 -15.08 7.12
C ALA A 85 5.83 -16.43 6.55
N LYS A 86 6.59 -17.49 6.84
CA LYS A 86 6.28 -18.85 6.43
C LYS A 86 5.98 -19.71 7.65
N THR A 87 5.06 -20.65 7.49
CA THR A 87 4.80 -21.69 8.48
C THR A 87 5.94 -22.72 8.50
N LEU A 88 5.96 -23.58 9.52
CA LEU A 88 6.95 -24.67 9.62
C LEU A 88 6.94 -25.62 8.40
N ILE A 89 5.79 -25.75 7.73
CA ILE A 89 5.61 -26.58 6.54
C ILE A 89 5.93 -25.82 5.23
N GLY A 90 6.43 -24.58 5.32
CA GLY A 90 6.86 -23.77 4.18
C GLY A 90 5.78 -22.94 3.49
N ASN A 91 4.52 -23.05 3.91
CA ASN A 91 3.42 -22.26 3.36
C ASN A 91 3.51 -20.80 3.81
N THR A 92 3.05 -19.86 2.99
CA THR A 92 2.98 -18.44 3.38
C THR A 92 1.92 -18.28 4.47
N PHE A 93 2.33 -17.73 5.62
CA PHE A 93 1.43 -17.40 6.73
C PHE A 93 0.84 -15.99 6.56
N TYR A 94 1.67 -15.03 6.14
CA TYR A 94 1.25 -13.72 5.66
C TYR A 94 2.38 -13.06 4.87
N LYS A 95 2.03 -12.04 4.09
CA LYS A 95 2.97 -11.09 3.49
C LYS A 95 2.68 -9.69 4.01
N PHE A 96 3.73 -9.01 4.46
CA PHE A 96 3.65 -7.61 4.87
C PHE A 96 4.52 -6.77 3.94
N THR A 97 3.88 -5.92 3.15
CA THR A 97 4.53 -5.09 2.13
C THR A 97 4.51 -3.64 2.57
N HIS A 98 5.63 -2.94 2.42
CA HIS A 98 5.72 -1.48 2.53
C HIS A 98 6.21 -0.92 1.20
N SER A 99 5.47 0.05 0.66
CA SER A 99 5.87 0.86 -0.48
C SER A 99 5.98 2.34 -0.10
N ALA A 100 6.86 3.05 -0.78
CA ALA A 100 7.02 4.49 -0.65
C ALA A 100 7.50 5.09 -1.98
N GLN A 101 7.03 6.29 -2.30
CA GLN A 101 7.61 7.10 -3.36
C GLN A 101 8.64 8.04 -2.75
N PHE A 102 9.83 8.12 -3.32
CA PHE A 102 10.87 9.04 -2.86
C PHE A 102 11.43 9.87 -4.00
N CYS A 103 11.72 11.13 -3.71
CA CYS A 103 12.28 12.06 -4.66
C CYS A 103 13.72 12.39 -4.28
N THR A 104 14.56 12.59 -5.29
CA THR A 104 15.98 12.91 -5.14
C THR A 104 16.41 14.03 -6.09
N ASP A 105 17.38 14.83 -5.66
CA ASP A 105 18.10 15.82 -6.48
C ASP A 105 19.34 15.23 -7.19
N GLY A 106 19.59 13.93 -7.04
CA GLY A 106 20.76 13.21 -7.55
C GLY A 106 21.89 13.00 -6.54
N THR A 107 21.89 13.75 -5.43
CA THR A 107 22.85 13.63 -4.32
C THR A 107 22.16 13.27 -3.00
N ASN A 108 20.98 13.83 -2.76
CA ASN A 108 20.18 13.68 -1.55
C ASN A 108 18.76 13.25 -1.88
N VAL A 109 18.20 12.41 -1.00
CA VAL A 109 16.76 12.23 -0.92
C VAL A 109 16.16 13.50 -0.32
N VAL A 110 15.28 14.13 -1.10
CA VAL A 110 14.65 15.42 -0.76
C VAL A 110 13.23 15.27 -0.25
N GLY A 111 12.59 14.12 -0.50
CA GLY A 111 11.24 13.85 -0.03
C GLY A 111 10.89 12.36 -0.09
N VAL A 112 10.02 11.94 0.81
CA VAL A 112 9.43 10.59 0.84
C VAL A 112 7.94 10.75 1.10
N GLU A 113 7.13 10.28 0.16
CA GLU A 113 5.68 10.44 0.13
C GLU A 113 4.99 9.12 -0.24
N ASN A 114 3.66 9.10 -0.24
CA ASN A 114 2.85 7.95 -0.67
C ASN A 114 3.27 6.62 -0.01
N ARG A 115 3.47 6.68 1.32
CA ARG A 115 3.95 5.58 2.14
C ARG A 115 2.81 4.66 2.51
N GLU A 116 2.60 3.61 1.73
CA GLU A 116 1.55 2.63 1.94
C GLU A 116 2.08 1.34 2.61
N HIS A 117 1.17 0.58 3.18
CA HIS A 117 1.40 -0.80 3.58
C HIS A 117 0.30 -1.69 3.05
N ARG A 118 0.62 -2.97 2.82
CA ARG A 118 -0.35 -3.99 2.42
C ARG A 118 -0.09 -5.26 3.22
N PHE A 119 -1.18 -5.89 3.64
CA PHE A 119 -1.17 -7.18 4.31
C PHE A 119 -1.95 -8.17 3.45
N THR A 120 -1.28 -9.15 2.87
CA THR A 120 -1.84 -10.07 1.88
C THR A 120 -1.44 -11.52 2.16
N ASP A 121 -2.07 -12.48 1.49
CA ASP A 121 -1.81 -13.92 1.65
C ASP A 121 -1.84 -14.36 3.13
N ALA A 122 -2.72 -13.73 3.90
CA ALA A 122 -2.91 -13.99 5.31
C ALA A 122 -3.66 -15.31 5.51
N SER A 123 -3.10 -16.17 6.33
CA SER A 123 -3.79 -17.35 6.83
C SER A 123 -5.05 -16.93 7.60
N ALA A 124 -6.05 -17.83 7.69
CA ALA A 124 -7.26 -17.61 8.49
C ALA A 124 -6.97 -17.32 9.98
N PHE A 125 -5.77 -17.67 10.46
CA PHE A 125 -5.34 -17.43 11.82
C PHE A 125 -4.49 -16.15 11.98
N ALA A 126 -4.07 -15.52 10.87
CA ALA A 126 -3.28 -14.30 10.91
C ALA A 126 -4.21 -13.08 10.90
N SER A 127 -4.23 -12.34 12.00
CA SER A 127 -4.98 -11.10 12.14
C SER A 127 -4.02 -9.91 12.11
N PHE A 128 -4.30 -8.95 11.24
CA PHE A 128 -3.59 -7.68 11.23
C PHE A 128 -4.12 -6.80 12.38
N GLY A 129 -3.22 -6.38 13.27
CA GLY A 129 -3.53 -5.41 14.32
C GLY A 129 -3.28 -3.99 13.83
N ASP A 130 -2.36 -3.28 14.49
CA ASP A 130 -2.03 -1.89 14.18
C ASP A 130 -0.63 -1.72 13.58
N VAL A 131 -0.42 -0.61 12.87
CA VAL A 131 0.93 -0.14 12.54
C VAL A 131 1.53 0.51 13.78
N ILE A 132 2.55 -0.12 14.36
CA ILE A 132 3.19 0.33 15.61
C ILE A 132 4.41 1.21 15.39
N GLU A 133 4.99 1.19 14.18
CA GLU A 133 6.04 2.12 13.78
C GLU A 133 5.78 2.60 12.37
N ASP A 134 5.77 3.91 12.18
CA ASP A 134 5.65 4.55 10.89
C ASP A 134 6.58 5.77 10.85
N SER A 135 7.84 5.54 10.51
CA SER A 135 8.89 6.56 10.65
C SER A 135 9.64 6.80 9.34
N VAL A 136 10.08 8.04 9.15
CA VAL A 136 11.00 8.42 8.08
C VAL A 136 12.19 9.14 8.70
N GLY A 137 13.39 8.81 8.23
CA GLY A 137 14.61 9.51 8.57
C GLY A 137 14.55 10.99 8.19
N ARG A 138 15.46 11.78 8.79
CA ARG A 138 15.56 13.21 8.50
C ARG A 138 15.91 13.44 7.02
N MET A 139 15.27 14.43 6.42
CA MET A 139 15.49 14.88 5.05
C MET A 139 15.72 16.40 5.02
N PRO A 140 16.51 16.93 4.07
CA PRO A 140 17.23 16.19 3.01
C PRO A 140 18.47 15.46 3.54
N ALA A 141 18.80 14.30 2.97
CA ALA A 141 20.00 13.51 3.32
C ALA A 141 20.44 12.57 2.18
N PRO A 142 21.72 12.18 2.08
CA PRO A 142 22.21 11.27 1.03
C PRO A 142 21.60 9.86 1.12
N GLU A 143 21.22 9.44 2.34
CA GLU A 143 20.52 8.20 2.60
C GLU A 143 19.42 8.45 3.65
N VAL A 144 18.22 7.93 3.39
CA VAL A 144 17.04 8.08 4.24
C VAL A 144 16.39 6.72 4.43
N THR A 145 16.01 6.40 5.66
CA THR A 145 15.26 5.18 5.97
C THR A 145 13.78 5.47 6.12
N SER A 146 12.93 4.67 5.49
CA SER A 146 11.48 4.62 5.73
C SER A 146 11.15 3.29 6.36
N ILE A 147 10.60 3.29 7.57
CA ILE A 147 10.27 2.07 8.31
C ILE A 147 8.77 2.01 8.50
N LYS A 148 8.19 0.84 8.20
CA LYS A 148 6.88 0.45 8.71
C LYS A 148 6.99 -0.85 9.47
N LYS A 149 6.39 -0.88 10.65
CA LYS A 149 6.27 -2.05 11.52
C LYS A 149 4.83 -2.22 11.93
N ALA A 150 4.31 -3.43 11.83
CA ALA A 150 2.94 -3.75 12.22
C ALA A 150 2.93 -4.81 13.32
N ARG A 151 1.83 -4.87 14.07
CA ARG A 151 1.49 -5.99 14.93
C ARG A 151 0.64 -6.98 14.13
N VAL A 152 1.04 -8.24 14.15
CA VAL A 152 0.29 -9.35 13.55
C VAL A 152 0.05 -10.40 14.62
N ASP A 153 -1.22 -10.67 14.89
CA ASP A 153 -1.62 -11.62 15.91
C ASP A 153 -2.01 -12.96 15.27
N ASN A 154 -1.57 -14.05 15.89
CA ASN A 154 -2.01 -15.39 15.52
C ASN A 154 -3.17 -15.79 16.44
N CYS A 155 -4.39 -15.78 15.90
CA CYS A 155 -5.62 -15.98 16.66
C CYS A 155 -6.34 -17.26 16.24
N LEU A 156 -6.70 -18.06 17.24
CA LEU A 156 -7.55 -19.24 17.08
C LEU A 156 -8.98 -18.86 17.46
N PRO A 157 -10.00 -19.23 16.67
CA PRO A 157 -11.39 -18.86 16.95
C PRO A 157 -11.88 -19.24 18.36
N VAL A 158 -11.36 -20.31 18.95
CA VAL A 158 -11.79 -20.83 20.26
C VAL A 158 -10.94 -20.30 21.42
N LYS A 159 -9.66 -20.00 21.18
CA LYS A 159 -8.68 -19.68 22.25
C LYS A 159 -8.24 -18.22 22.28
N GLY A 160 -8.68 -17.41 21.31
CA GLY A 160 -8.16 -16.06 21.14
C GLY A 160 -6.75 -16.06 20.55
N CYS A 161 -6.04 -14.95 20.73
CA CYS A 161 -4.71 -14.75 20.17
C CYS A 161 -3.63 -15.39 21.04
N ILE A 162 -2.87 -16.32 20.45
CA ILE A 162 -1.87 -17.14 21.14
C ILE A 162 -0.45 -16.59 21.02
N SER A 163 -0.18 -15.76 20.01
CA SER A 163 1.11 -15.12 19.83
C SER A 163 0.98 -13.85 19.01
N SER A 164 1.76 -12.83 19.36
CA SER A 164 1.92 -11.62 18.56
C SER A 164 3.30 -11.63 17.89
N LYS A 165 3.36 -11.19 16.64
CA LYS A 165 4.58 -11.01 15.85
C LYS A 165 4.62 -9.59 15.31
N TYR A 166 5.82 -9.08 15.10
CA TYR A 166 6.02 -7.70 14.70
C TYR A 166 6.86 -7.62 13.42
N PRO A 167 6.26 -7.91 12.25
CA PRO A 167 6.96 -7.75 10.99
C PRO A 167 7.31 -6.28 10.75
N PHE A 168 8.51 -6.05 10.24
CA PHE A 168 8.94 -4.74 9.77
C PHE A 168 9.47 -4.82 8.35
N VAL A 169 9.29 -3.73 7.62
CA VAL A 169 9.97 -3.46 6.36
C VAL A 169 10.62 -2.09 6.47
N ARG A 170 11.95 -2.08 6.33
CA ARG A 170 12.77 -0.88 6.25
C ARG A 170 13.22 -0.70 4.80
N LEU A 171 12.83 0.41 4.20
CA LEU A 171 13.34 0.85 2.90
C LEU A 171 14.49 1.81 3.16
N THR A 172 15.66 1.50 2.62
CA THR A 172 16.81 2.41 2.61
C THR A 172 16.89 3.05 1.24
N LEU A 173 16.70 4.37 1.21
CA LEU A 173 16.51 5.19 0.01
C LEU A 173 17.74 6.06 -0.18
N ARG A 174 18.29 6.14 -1.39
CA ARG A 174 19.54 6.86 -1.66
C ARG A 174 19.36 7.99 -2.66
N GLY A 175 20.15 9.04 -2.49
CA GLY A 175 20.16 10.22 -3.38
C GLY A 175 20.51 9.88 -4.84
N ASN A 176 21.19 8.78 -5.13
CA ASN A 176 21.41 8.35 -6.51
C ASN A 176 20.18 7.67 -7.15
N GLY A 177 19.04 7.59 -6.46
CA GLY A 177 17.80 6.95 -6.94
C GLY A 177 17.75 5.43 -6.73
N THR A 178 18.78 4.84 -6.12
CA THR A 178 18.76 3.41 -5.74
C THR A 178 18.10 3.21 -4.38
N TRP A 179 17.58 2.01 -4.15
CA TRP A 179 17.02 1.62 -2.87
C TRP A 179 17.22 0.13 -2.61
N PHE A 180 17.11 -0.26 -1.34
CA PHE A 180 17.01 -1.67 -0.95
C PHE A 180 16.05 -1.82 0.24
N ALA A 181 15.51 -3.01 0.40
CA ALA A 181 14.63 -3.34 1.51
C ALA A 181 15.33 -4.29 2.48
N THR A 182 15.21 -4.01 3.77
CA THR A 182 15.53 -4.94 4.85
C THR A 182 14.23 -5.30 5.56
N THR A 183 13.97 -6.59 5.69
CA THR A 183 12.73 -7.10 6.28
C THR A 183 13.05 -8.09 7.39
N GLY A 184 12.11 -8.26 8.31
CA GLY A 184 12.25 -9.22 9.40
C GLY A 184 11.09 -9.16 10.36
N GLU A 185 11.24 -9.90 11.45
CA GLU A 185 10.31 -9.90 12.59
C GLU A 185 11.11 -9.57 13.84
N SER A 186 10.59 -8.66 14.67
CA SER A 186 11.13 -8.46 16.02
C SER A 186 10.25 -9.17 17.03
N GLU A 187 10.85 -9.64 18.12
CA GLU A 187 10.12 -9.96 19.34
C GLU A 187 9.76 -8.65 20.06
N GLU A 188 8.66 -8.66 20.81
CA GLU A 188 8.26 -7.52 21.65
C GLU A 188 9.37 -7.26 22.68
N ALA A 189 9.79 -6.00 22.83
CA ALA A 189 10.77 -5.58 23.83
C ALA A 189 10.05 -5.23 25.14
#